data_AF-A0A3D5CE56-F1
#
_entry.id   AF-A0A3D5CE56-F1
#
_cell.length_a   1.000
_cell.length_b   1.000
_cell.length_c   1.000
_cell.angle_alpha   90.00
_cell.angle_beta   90.00
_cell.angle_gamma   90.00
#
_symmetry.space_group_name_H-M   'P 1'
#
loop_
_entity.id
_entity.type
_entity.pdbx_description
1 polymer ?
#
loop_
_entity_poly.entity_id
_entity_poly.type
_entity_poly.pdbx_seq_one_letter_code
_entity_poly.pdbx_strand_id
1 'polypeptide(L)'
;VKEILIRFRPVRHLPDGFTGATHGSRLRFTLGPDRMSLGLNVNGSEDPFALTWAKLSADLGEGALLAYAEVLSEILDGDPTLSVRGDAAEQCWRIVQPVLDAWAAGDVPLQDYAAGSHGPDGWPDHDY
;
A
#
# COMPACT_ATOMS: atom_id res chain seq x y z
N VAL A 1 -3.70 9.61 2.06
CA VAL A 1 -2.99 8.70 3.00
C VAL A 1 -1.82 8.08 2.26
N LYS A 2 -0.67 7.87 2.91
CA LYS A 2 0.48 7.13 2.34
C LYS A 2 0.48 5.74 2.95
N GLU A 3 0.38 4.70 2.12
CA GLU A 3 0.38 3.32 2.61
C GLU A 3 0.92 2.32 1.60
N ILE A 4 1.36 1.18 2.11
CA ILE A 4 1.68 -0.02 1.35
C ILE A 4 0.68 -1.09 1.78
N LEU A 5 -0.09 -1.60 0.82
CA LEU A 5 -1.09 -2.65 1.07
C LEU A 5 -0.73 -3.92 0.30
N ILE A 6 -0.43 -4.97 1.05
CA ILE A 6 -0.20 -6.31 0.53
C ILE A 6 -1.50 -7.10 0.67
N ARG A 7 -2.10 -7.47 -0.46
CA ARG A 7 -3.29 -8.32 -0.53
C ARG A 7 -2.87 -9.75 -0.80
N PHE A 8 -3.08 -10.64 0.15
CA PHE A 8 -2.84 -12.06 -0.05
C PHE A 8 -3.98 -12.65 -0.89
N ARG A 9 -3.67 -13.71 -1.64
CA ARG A 9 -4.72 -14.51 -2.29
C ARG A 9 -5.63 -15.14 -1.22
N PRO A 10 -6.90 -15.38 -1.53
CA PRO A 10 -7.75 -16.24 -0.71
C PRO A 10 -7.09 -17.61 -0.49
N VAL A 11 -7.51 -18.30 0.57
CA VAL A 11 -7.05 -19.67 0.84
C VAL A 11 -7.38 -20.57 -0.35
N ARG A 12 -6.47 -21.49 -0.69
CA ARG A 12 -6.66 -22.37 -1.85
C ARG A 12 -7.83 -23.34 -1.70
N HIS A 13 -8.15 -23.67 -0.46
CA HIS A 13 -9.23 -24.59 -0.10
C HIS A 13 -9.84 -24.13 1.22
N LEU A 14 -11.13 -23.82 1.19
CA LEU A 14 -11.94 -23.60 2.38
C LEU A 14 -12.79 -24.87 2.58
N PRO A 15 -12.64 -25.61 3.69
CA PRO A 15 -13.43 -26.81 3.91
C PRO A 15 -14.94 -26.51 3.92
N ASP A 16 -15.74 -27.47 3.46
CA ASP A 16 -17.18 -27.36 3.47
C ASP A 16 -17.72 -27.14 4.89
N GLY A 17 -18.75 -26.30 5.00
CA GLY A 17 -19.35 -25.92 6.29
C GLY A 17 -18.76 -24.64 6.90
N PHE A 18 -17.60 -24.16 6.43
CA PHE A 18 -17.13 -22.83 6.83
C PHE A 18 -17.91 -21.72 6.12
N THR A 19 -18.32 -20.71 6.87
CA THR A 19 -19.07 -19.54 6.39
C THR A 19 -18.38 -18.24 6.84
N GLY A 20 -18.85 -17.08 6.38
CA GLY A 20 -18.33 -15.77 6.82
C GLY A 20 -17.19 -15.22 5.96
N ALA A 21 -16.19 -14.61 6.59
CA ALA A 21 -15.13 -13.89 5.88
C ALA A 21 -14.16 -14.87 5.18
N THR A 22 -14.07 -14.76 3.85
CA THR A 22 -13.27 -15.67 3.01
C THR A 22 -12.25 -14.96 2.12
N HIS A 23 -12.21 -13.63 2.13
CA HIS A 23 -11.23 -12.88 1.37
C HIS A 23 -9.81 -13.13 1.92
N GLY A 24 -8.81 -12.97 1.06
CA GLY A 24 -7.42 -13.12 1.48
C GLY A 24 -7.03 -12.10 2.56
N SER A 25 -6.02 -12.47 3.35
CA SER A 25 -5.43 -11.61 4.38
C SER A 25 -4.91 -10.29 3.77
N ARG A 26 -4.77 -9.26 4.61
CA ARG A 26 -4.24 -7.95 4.20
C ARG A 26 -3.17 -7.49 5.19
N LEU A 27 -1.97 -7.23 4.71
CA LEU A 27 -0.91 -6.59 5.49
C LEU A 27 -0.75 -5.15 5.01
N ARG A 28 -0.96 -4.20 5.91
CA ARG A 28 -0.89 -2.77 5.62
C ARG A 28 0.20 -2.11 6.46
N PHE A 29 1.03 -1.32 5.79
CA PHE A 29 1.94 -0.37 6.40
C PHE A 29 1.43 1.04 6.09
N THR A 30 1.06 1.81 7.10
CA THR A 30 0.72 3.23 6.95
C THR A 30 1.96 4.05 7.28
N LEU A 31 2.23 5.05 6.44
CA LEU A 31 3.40 5.94 6.54
C LEU A 31 2.92 7.32 6.99
N GLY A 32 3.26 7.71 8.21
CA GLY A 32 2.83 8.96 8.86
C GLY A 32 1.36 8.98 9.28
N PRO A 33 1.04 8.73 10.57
CA PRO A 33 1.87 8.08 11.59
C PRO A 33 2.19 6.62 11.23
N ASP A 34 3.35 6.13 11.65
CA ASP A 34 3.82 4.81 11.22
C ASP A 34 3.11 3.69 11.98
N ARG A 35 2.39 2.86 11.22
CA ARG A 35 1.58 1.76 11.76
C ARG A 35 1.66 0.55 10.86
N MET A 36 1.73 -0.63 11.48
CA MET A 36 1.54 -1.90 10.80
C MET A 36 0.22 -2.53 11.23
N SER A 37 -0.54 -3.08 10.28
CA SER A 37 -1.71 -3.90 10.62
C SER A 37 -1.83 -5.13 9.73
N LEU A 38 -2.19 -6.25 10.34
CA LEU A 38 -2.49 -7.51 9.69
C LEU A 38 -3.96 -7.85 9.93
N GLY A 39 -4.72 -7.88 8.85
CA GLY A 39 -6.07 -8.42 8.83
C GLY A 39 -6.06 -9.88 8.36
N LEU A 40 -6.70 -10.76 9.11
CA LEU A 40 -6.79 -12.19 8.82
C LEU A 40 -8.15 -12.77 9.24
N ASN A 41 -8.56 -13.86 8.60
CA ASN A 41 -9.72 -14.62 9.03
C ASN A 41 -9.35 -15.51 10.23
N VAL A 42 -10.19 -15.51 11.26
CA VAL A 42 -10.07 -16.36 12.45
C VAL A 42 -11.41 -17.03 12.73
N ASN A 43 -11.41 -18.13 13.48
CA ASN A 43 -12.65 -18.81 13.86
C ASN A 43 -13.52 -17.89 14.74
N GLY A 44 -14.84 -17.94 14.54
CA GLY A 44 -15.80 -17.24 15.38
C GLY A 44 -15.82 -17.75 16.81
N SER A 45 -16.13 -16.86 17.76
CA SER A 45 -16.23 -17.21 19.18
C SER A 45 -17.50 -17.98 19.54
N GLU A 46 -18.59 -17.78 18.79
CA GLU A 46 -19.86 -18.50 18.98
C GLU A 46 -19.93 -19.77 18.12
N ASP A 47 -19.58 -19.65 16.84
CA ASP A 47 -19.47 -20.78 15.91
C ASP A 47 -18.05 -20.83 15.31
N PRO A 48 -17.26 -21.89 15.60
CA PRO A 48 -15.90 -22.00 15.08
C PRO A 48 -15.84 -22.17 13.55
N PHE A 49 -16.95 -22.53 12.89
CA PHE A 49 -17.04 -22.61 11.43
C PHE A 49 -17.47 -21.29 10.77
N ALA A 50 -17.94 -20.32 11.54
CA ALA A 50 -18.22 -18.98 11.06
C ALA A 50 -16.96 -18.10 11.19
N LEU A 51 -16.21 -17.96 10.10
CA LEU A 51 -14.99 -17.15 10.09
C LEU A 51 -15.30 -15.67 10.27
N THR A 52 -14.55 -15.04 11.16
CA THR A 52 -14.61 -13.59 11.41
C THR A 52 -13.29 -12.93 11.02
N TRP A 53 -13.34 -11.65 10.65
CA TRP A 53 -12.14 -10.90 10.32
C TRP A 53 -11.57 -10.25 11.58
N ALA A 54 -10.33 -10.61 11.92
CA ALA A 54 -9.58 -10.01 13.01
C ALA A 54 -8.49 -9.08 12.46
N LYS A 55 -8.25 -7.97 13.17
CA LYS A 55 -7.18 -7.03 12.88
C LYS A 55 -6.20 -7.01 14.05
N LEU A 56 -4.94 -7.33 13.76
CA LEU A 56 -3.81 -7.10 14.64
C LEU A 56 -3.13 -5.81 14.20
N SER A 57 -2.79 -4.92 15.13
CA SER A 57 -2.12 -3.66 14.82
C SER A 57 -1.03 -3.33 15.82
N ALA A 58 0.04 -2.74 15.33
CA ALA A 58 1.11 -2.16 16.13
C ALA A 58 1.40 -0.74 15.64
N ASP A 59 1.47 0.20 16.57
CA ASP A 59 2.01 1.52 16.32
C ASP A 59 3.54 1.43 16.38
N LEU A 60 4.21 1.92 15.33
CA LEU A 60 5.67 1.81 15.21
C LEU A 60 6.40 3.01 15.84
N GLY A 61 5.65 3.97 16.36
CA GLY A 61 6.18 5.20 16.94
C GLY A 61 6.58 6.23 15.89
N GLU A 62 7.14 7.34 16.37
CA GLU A 62 7.76 8.34 15.50
C GLU A 62 9.22 7.98 15.27
N GLY A 63 9.70 8.15 14.03
CA GLY A 63 11.12 8.01 13.71
C GLY A 63 11.97 8.99 14.54
N ALA A 64 13.16 8.56 14.95
CA ALA A 64 14.05 9.36 15.79
C ALA A 64 14.53 10.65 15.08
N LEU A 65 14.57 10.64 13.75
CA LEU A 65 14.94 11.77 12.91
C LEU A 65 13.83 12.06 11.90
N LEU A 66 13.73 13.33 11.51
CA LEU A 66 12.95 13.72 10.34
C LEU A 66 13.66 13.25 9.07
N ALA A 67 12.90 12.95 8.01
CA ALA A 67 13.43 12.36 6.77
C ALA A 67 14.68 13.07 6.20
N TYR A 68 14.72 14.40 6.20
CA TYR A 68 15.90 15.14 5.73
C TYR A 68 17.11 15.01 6.67
N ALA A 69 16.89 14.96 7.98
CA ALA A 69 17.97 14.78 8.94
C ALA A 69 18.59 13.38 8.81
N GLU A 70 17.76 12.37 8.55
CA GLU A 70 18.21 11.00 8.30
C GLU A 70 19.07 10.91 7.03
N VAL A 71 18.58 11.45 5.90
CA VAL A 71 19.35 11.48 4.64
C VAL A 71 20.68 12.23 4.79
N LEU A 72 20.69 13.35 5.52
CA LEU A 72 21.92 14.10 5.78
C LEU A 72 22.90 13.32 6.67
N SER A 73 22.40 12.58 7.67
CA SER A 73 23.26 11.73 8.51
C SER A 73 23.97 10.68 7.67
N GLU A 74 23.22 9.97 6.82
CA GLU A 74 23.75 8.93 5.93
C GLU A 74 24.83 9.48 4.98
N ILE A 75 24.63 10.69 4.43
CA ILE A 75 25.64 11.36 3.60
C ILE A 75 26.93 11.62 4.39
N LEU A 76 26.82 12.09 5.64
CA LEU A 76 27.98 12.37 6.49
C LEU A 76 28.71 11.08 6.91
N ASP A 77 27.96 9.99 7.09
CA ASP A 77 28.49 8.67 7.41
C ASP A 77 29.02 7.92 6.17
N GLY A 78 28.82 8.48 4.98
CA GLY A 78 29.21 7.86 3.71
C GLY A 78 28.39 6.63 3.35
N ASP A 79 27.17 6.51 3.90
CA ASP A 79 26.25 5.41 3.67
C ASP A 79 25.23 5.79 2.58
N PRO A 80 25.20 5.08 1.44
CA PRO A 80 24.24 5.36 0.37
C PRO A 80 22.90 4.63 0.53
N THR A 81 22.60 4.01 1.67
CA THR A 81 21.42 3.15 1.85
C THR A 81 20.09 3.84 1.48
N LEU A 82 19.93 5.12 1.84
CA LEU A 82 18.74 5.92 1.49
C LEU A 82 18.83 6.63 0.13
N SER A 83 19.92 6.44 -0.61
CA SER A 83 20.14 7.08 -1.91
C SER A 83 19.64 6.22 -3.06
N VAL A 84 19.05 6.86 -4.06
CA VAL A 84 18.69 6.19 -5.32
C VAL A 84 19.93 6.10 -6.20
N ARG A 85 20.33 4.88 -6.56
CA ARG A 85 21.43 4.65 -7.51
C ARG A 85 21.07 5.17 -8.91
N GLY A 86 22.07 5.60 -9.66
CA GLY A 86 21.89 6.14 -11.02
C GLY A 86 21.23 5.15 -11.98
N ASP A 87 21.62 3.88 -11.93
CA ASP A 87 21.02 2.82 -12.77
C ASP A 87 19.54 2.57 -12.42
N ALA A 88 19.18 2.60 -11.13
CA ALA A 88 17.79 2.52 -10.70
C ALA A 88 16.97 3.73 -11.21
N ALA A 89 17.54 4.94 -11.19
CA ALA A 89 16.88 6.13 -11.70
C ALA A 89 16.61 6.05 -13.22
N GLU A 90 17.54 5.53 -14.00
CA GLU A 90 17.34 5.29 -15.45
C GLU A 90 16.21 4.30 -15.71
N GLN A 91 16.11 3.22 -14.91
CA GLN A 91 15.02 2.26 -15.04
C GLN A 91 13.66 2.86 -14.65
N CYS A 92 13.62 3.70 -13.61
CA CYS A 92 12.41 4.45 -13.25
C CYS A 92 11.95 5.31 -14.43
N TRP A 93 12.85 6.08 -15.03
CA TRP A 93 12.53 6.89 -16.22
C TRP A 93 12.05 6.05 -17.39
N ARG A 94 12.70 4.91 -17.68
CA ARG A 94 12.24 3.99 -18.73
C ARG A 94 10.81 3.52 -18.52
N ILE A 95 10.37 3.33 -17.27
CA ILE A 95 9.00 2.89 -16.95
C ILE A 95 7.99 4.03 -17.13
N VAL A 96 8.30 5.25 -16.68
CA VAL A 96 7.35 6.39 -16.76
C VAL A 96 7.34 7.10 -18.11
N GLN A 97 8.44 7.07 -18.88
CA GLN A 97 8.56 7.82 -20.14
C GLN A 97 7.43 7.53 -21.15
N PRO A 98 7.03 6.26 -21.41
CA PRO A 98 5.95 5.99 -22.36
C PRO A 98 4.60 6.60 -21.95
N VAL A 99 4.35 6.75 -20.64
CA VAL A 99 3.14 7.40 -20.11
C VAL A 99 3.19 8.91 -20.40
N LEU A 100 4.33 9.54 -20.16
CA LEU A 100 4.54 10.96 -20.43
C LEU A 100 4.42 11.28 -21.92
N ASP A 101 4.99 10.43 -22.78
CA ASP A 101 4.91 10.59 -24.24
C ASP A 101 3.46 10.51 -24.74
N ALA A 102 2.70 9.52 -24.24
CA ALA A 102 1.28 9.38 -24.58
C ALA A 102 0.43 10.58 -24.13
N TRP A 103 0.72 11.14 -22.95
CA TRP A 103 0.08 12.37 -22.49
C TRP A 103 0.43 13.58 -23.34
N ALA A 104 1.71 13.72 -23.75
CA ALA A 104 2.15 14.82 -24.61
C ALA A 104 1.56 14.75 -26.03
N ALA A 105 1.35 13.54 -26.55
CA ALA A 105 0.70 13.29 -27.83
C ALA A 105 -0.82 13.47 -27.80
N GLY A 106 -1.43 13.51 -26.61
CA GLY A 106 -2.88 13.57 -26.43
C GLY A 106 -3.59 12.23 -26.68
N ASP A 107 -2.87 11.11 -26.59
CA ASP A 107 -3.40 9.76 -26.85
C ASP A 107 -4.35 9.27 -25.73
N VAL A 108 -4.29 9.90 -24.56
CA VAL A 108 -5.13 9.57 -23.40
C VAL A 108 -5.93 10.81 -23.00
N PRO A 109 -7.27 10.74 -22.92
CA PRO A 109 -8.09 11.88 -22.53
C PRO A 109 -7.84 12.25 -21.06
N LEU A 110 -7.74 13.55 -20.79
CA LEU A 110 -7.72 14.06 -19.41
C LEU A 110 -9.11 13.89 -18.79
N GLN A 111 -9.15 13.32 -17.59
CA GLN A 111 -10.38 13.18 -16.82
C GLN A 111 -10.43 14.23 -15.70
N ASP A 112 -11.58 14.87 -15.56
CA ASP A 112 -11.85 15.83 -14.49
C ASP A 112 -12.59 15.18 -13.32
N TYR A 113 -12.45 15.77 -12.14
CA TYR A 113 -13.18 15.37 -10.94
C TYR A 113 -13.37 16.56 -10.00
N ALA A 114 -14.42 16.54 -9.18
CA ALA A 114 -14.69 17.61 -8.23
C ALA A 114 -13.66 17.63 -7.09
N ALA A 115 -13.22 18.82 -6.67
CA ALA A 115 -12.33 18.97 -5.53
C ALA A 115 -12.95 18.35 -4.26
N GLY A 116 -12.18 17.50 -3.56
CA GLY A 116 -12.64 16.75 -2.39
C GLY A 116 -13.30 15.40 -2.67
N SER A 117 -13.52 15.05 -3.95
CA SER A 117 -13.93 13.68 -4.33
C SER A 117 -12.73 12.71 -4.36
N HIS A 118 -13.00 11.42 -4.59
CA HIS A 118 -12.00 10.35 -4.59
C HIS A 118 -11.28 10.17 -5.94
N GLY A 119 -11.59 11.01 -6.94
CA GLY A 119 -11.02 10.95 -8.28
C GLY A 119 -12.10 10.92 -9.36
N PRO A 120 -11.72 10.67 -10.63
CA PRO A 120 -12.65 10.56 -11.74
C PRO A 120 -13.69 9.44 -11.57
N ASP A 121 -14.84 9.60 -12.19
CA ASP A 121 -15.90 8.59 -12.19
C ASP A 121 -15.40 7.24 -12.73
N GLY A 122 -15.72 6.16 -12.01
CA GLY A 122 -15.34 4.79 -12.38
C GLY A 122 -13.94 4.38 -11.92
N TRP A 123 -13.17 5.26 -11.29
CA TRP A 123 -11.99 4.83 -10.55
C TRP A 123 -12.42 4.03 -9.31
N PRO A 124 -11.70 2.95 -8.98
CA PRO A 124 -12.04 2.17 -7.80
C PRO A 124 -11.87 3.04 -6.55
N ASP A 125 -12.90 3.06 -5.70
CA ASP A 125 -12.77 3.65 -4.37
C ASP A 125 -11.63 2.95 -3.63
N HIS A 126 -10.66 3.75 -3.19
CA HIS A 126 -9.62 3.27 -2.32
C HIS A 126 -10.22 3.14 -0.91
N ASP A 127 -10.69 1.93 -0.55
CA ASP A 127 -11.07 1.57 0.82
C ASP A 127 -9.90 1.89 1.78
N TYR A 128 -9.94 3.08 2.40
CA TYR A 128 -9.01 3.48 3.46
C TYR A 128 -9.35 2.75 4.77
#